data_AF-A0A194SD09-F1
#
_entry.id   AF-A0A194SD09-F1
#
_cell.length_a   1.000
_cell.length_b   1.000
_cell.length_c   1.000
_cell.angle_alpha   90.00
_cell.angle_beta   90.00
_cell.angle_gamma   90.00
#
_symmetry.space_group_name_H-M   'P 1'
#
loop_
_entity.id
_entity.type
_entity.pdbx_description
1 polymer ?
#
loop_
_entity_poly.entity_id
_entity_poly.type
_entity_poly.pdbx_seq_one_letter_code
_entity_poly.pdbx_strand_id
1 'polypeptide(L)' 'LRELLPPWVFAVPKRQTTHGAKRMRASNKGLKEKQNLVACPSCGAPKLAHHLCHGCHVSFRRE' A
#
# COMPACT_ATOMS: atom_id res chain seq x y z
N LEU A 1 37.59 8.38 2.75
CA LEU A 1 36.64 7.51 3.51
C LEU A 1 36.48 6.13 2.86
N ARG A 2 36.12 6.01 1.57
CA ARG A 2 36.01 4.72 0.86
C ARG A 2 37.33 3.92 0.77
N GLU A 3 38.46 4.61 0.77
CA GLU A 3 39.81 3.99 0.75
C GLU A 3 40.32 3.57 2.13
N LEU A 4 39.70 4.06 3.20
CA LEU A 4 40.12 3.84 4.60
C LEU A 4 39.34 2.74 5.30
N LEU A 5 38.14 2.39 4.80
CA LEU A 5 37.22 1.46 5.45
C LEU A 5 36.88 0.32 4.49
N PRO A 6 37.12 -0.95 4.88
CA PRO A 6 36.81 -2.09 4.05
C PRO A 6 35.27 -2.22 3.85
N PRO A 7 34.82 -2.79 2.72
CA PRO A 7 33.40 -2.84 2.36
C PRO A 7 32.48 -3.53 3.37
N TRP A 8 33.02 -4.32 4.30
CA TRP A 8 32.26 -4.98 5.37
C TRP A 8 31.86 -4.04 6.52
N VAL A 9 32.49 -2.87 6.65
CA VAL A 9 32.12 -1.85 7.65
C VAL A 9 30.88 -1.08 7.20
N PHE A 10 30.60 -1.09 5.88
CA PHE A 10 29.39 -0.48 5.35
C PHE A 10 28.24 -1.49 5.37
N ALA A 11 27.05 -1.03 5.79
CA ALA A 11 25.80 -1.80 5.73
C ALA A 11 25.31 -1.93 4.27
N VAL A 12 26.05 -2.70 3.46
CA VAL A 12 25.78 -2.92 2.03
C VAL A 12 25.48 -4.40 1.81
N PRO A 13 24.50 -4.74 0.95
CA PRO A 13 24.27 -6.12 0.58
C PRO A 13 25.53 -6.74 -0.02
N LYS A 14 26.00 -7.83 0.58
CA LYS A 14 27.22 -8.54 0.15
C LYS A 14 27.12 -9.10 -1.26
N ARG A 15 25.91 -9.49 -1.69
CA ARG A 15 25.62 -10.11 -3.00
C ARG A 15 24.21 -9.74 -3.48
N GLN A 16 23.99 -9.78 -4.79
CA GLN A 16 22.68 -9.56 -5.39
C GLN A 16 21.73 -10.71 -5.03
N THR A 17 20.46 -10.39 -4.77
CA THR A 17 19.41 -11.40 -4.52
C THR A 17 19.01 -12.09 -5.83
N THR A 18 18.84 -13.41 -5.80
CA THR A 18 18.36 -14.19 -6.95
C THR A 18 16.90 -13.86 -7.29
N HIS A 19 16.51 -14.10 -8.53
CA HIS A 19 15.14 -13.89 -9.00
C HIS A 19 14.11 -14.69 -8.16
N GLY A 20 14.44 -15.95 -7.82
CA GLY A 20 13.60 -16.79 -6.97
C GLY A 20 13.42 -16.23 -5.56
N ALA A 21 14.50 -15.82 -4.89
CA ALA A 21 14.44 -15.24 -3.56
C ALA A 21 13.67 -13.91 -3.53
N LYS A 22 13.74 -13.12 -4.62
CA LYS A 22 12.92 -11.92 -4.79
C LYS A 22 11.43 -12.27 -4.93
N ARG A 23 11.09 -13.27 -5.75
CA ARG A 23 9.70 -13.70 -6.01
C ARG A 23 9.03 -14.28 -4.77
N MET A 24 9.72 -15.18 -4.04
CA MET A 24 9.20 -15.76 -2.79
C MET A 24 8.96 -14.72 -1.70
N ARG A 25 9.74 -13.63 -1.68
CA ARG A 25 9.50 -12.52 -0.75
C ARG A 25 8.30 -11.66 -1.14
N ALA A 26 8.02 -11.56 -2.43
CA ALA A 26 6.91 -10.77 -2.97
C ALA A 26 5.57 -11.51 -2.92
N SER A 27 5.57 -12.85 -2.95
CA SER A 27 4.34 -13.66 -2.97
C SER A 27 3.43 -13.41 -1.78
N ASN A 28 3.98 -13.11 -0.61
CA ASN A 28 3.20 -12.88 0.61
C ASN A 28 2.61 -11.46 0.71
N LYS A 29 2.82 -10.61 -0.31
CA LYS A 29 2.40 -9.19 -0.34
C LYS A 29 1.21 -8.93 -1.26
N GLY A 30 0.34 -9.92 -1.45
CA GLY A 30 -0.88 -9.77 -2.25
C GLY A 30 -1.84 -8.74 -1.63
N LEU A 31 -2.57 -8.02 -2.49
CA LEU A 31 -3.63 -7.11 -2.05
C LEU A 31 -4.78 -7.95 -1.49
N LYS A 32 -5.16 -7.70 -0.24
CA LYS A 32 -6.34 -8.33 0.37
C LYS A 32 -7.59 -7.66 -0.17
N GLU A 33 -8.58 -8.46 -0.53
CA GLU A 33 -9.89 -7.98 -0.95
C GLU A 33 -10.59 -7.26 0.22
N LYS A 34 -11.18 -6.10 -0.06
CA LYS A 34 -11.94 -5.34 0.93
C LYS A 34 -13.42 -5.72 0.82
N GLN A 35 -13.95 -6.34 1.87
CA GLN A 35 -15.38 -6.68 1.97
C GLN A 35 -16.22 -5.54 2.59
N ASN A 36 -15.55 -4.46 3.03
CA ASN A 36 -16.18 -3.36 3.76
C ASN A 36 -16.80 -2.30 2.84
N LEU A 37 -17.36 -2.71 1.70
CA LEU A 37 -18.04 -1.81 0.76
C LEU A 37 -19.55 -1.91 0.99
N VAL A 38 -20.18 -0.78 1.29
CA VAL A 38 -21.62 -0.68 1.52
C VAL A 38 -22.20 0.38 0.61
N ALA A 39 -23.47 0.25 0.22
CA ALA A 39 -24.15 1.28 -0.56
C ALA A 39 -24.42 2.53 0.31
N CYS A 40 -24.28 3.72 -0.27
CA CYS A 40 -24.69 4.95 0.38
C CYS A 40 -26.23 5.07 0.40
N PRO A 41 -26.86 5.40 1.55
CA PRO A 41 -28.31 5.52 1.64
C PRO A 41 -28.91 6.67 0.82
N SER A 42 -28.14 7.73 0.54
CA SER A 42 -28.65 8.91 -0.18
C SER A 42 -28.43 8.85 -1.69
N CYS A 43 -27.28 8.35 -2.15
CA CYS A 43 -26.91 8.36 -3.57
C CYS A 43 -26.74 6.98 -4.21
N GLY A 44 -26.80 5.90 -3.43
CA GLY A 44 -26.59 4.53 -3.91
C GLY A 44 -25.13 4.17 -4.28
N ALA A 45 -24.22 5.15 -4.35
CA ALA A 45 -22.82 4.89 -4.69
C ALA A 45 -22.13 4.03 -3.61
N PRO A 46 -21.16 3.16 -4.00
CA PRO A 46 -20.41 2.38 -3.04
C PRO A 46 -19.55 3.29 -2.17
N LYS A 47 -19.61 3.08 -0.86
CA LYS A 47 -18.77 3.76 0.14
C LYS A 47 -18.12 2.72 1.06
N LEU A 48 -17.05 3.11 1.74
CA LEU A 48 -16.53 2.27 2.81
C LEU A 48 -17.48 2.24 4.00
N ALA A 49 -17.59 1.09 4.66
CA ALA A 49 -18.29 0.95 5.93
C ALA A 49 -17.72 1.94 6.97
N HIS A 50 -18.60 2.60 7.72
CA HIS A 50 -18.26 3.64 8.70
C HIS A 50 -17.64 4.94 8.15
N HIS A 51 -17.53 5.11 6.83
CA HIS A 51 -17.12 6.37 6.23
C HIS A 51 -18.31 7.15 5.66
N LEU A 52 -18.15 8.48 5.62
CA LEU A 52 -19.04 9.38 4.88
C LEU A 52 -18.83 9.16 3.37
N CYS A 53 -19.91 9.24 2.58
CA CYS A 53 -19.79 9.16 1.13
C CYS A 53 -19.12 10.44 0.63
N HIS A 54 -18.02 10.29 -0.11
CA HIS A 54 -17.30 11.43 -0.69
C HIS A 54 -18.20 12.26 -1.62
N GLY A 55 -19.02 11.62 -2.46
CA GLY A 55 -19.92 12.30 -3.38
C GLY A 55 -20.94 13.19 -2.67
N CYS A 56 -21.66 12.62 -1.69
CA CYS A 56 -22.63 13.38 -0.89
C CYS A 56 -21.94 14.49 -0.07
N HIS A 57 -20.78 14.23 0.51
CA HIS A 57 -20.07 15.24 1.28
C HIS A 57 -19.64 16.44 0.41
N VAL A 58 -19.21 16.19 -0.83
CA VAL A 58 -18.85 17.28 -1.76
C VAL A 58 -20.08 18.08 -2.20
N SER A 59 -21.23 17.43 -2.45
CA SER A 59 -22.46 18.15 -2.80
C SER A 59 -22.93 19.02 -1.64
N PHE A 60 -23.02 18.47 -0.42
CA PHE A 60 -23.48 19.22 0.76
C PHE A 60 -22.55 20.36 1.18
N ARG A 61 -21.25 20.27 0.87
CA ARG A 61 -20.28 21.33 1.20
C ARG A 61 -20.32 22.51 0.22
N ARG A 62 -20.85 22.31 -0.99
CA ARG A 62 -20.89 23.34 -2.04
C ARG A 62 -22.10 24.26 -1.94
N GLU A 63 -23.12 23.85 -1.22
CA GLU A 63 -24.20 24.71 -0.70
C GLU A 63 -23.73 25.46 0.55
#